data_AF-A0A0A0LYA2-F1
#
_entry.id   AF-A0A0A0LYA2-F1
#
_cell.length_a   1.000
_cell.length_b   1.000
_cell.length_c   1.000
_cell.angle_alpha   90.00
_cell.angle_beta   90.00
_cell.angle_gamma   90.00
#
_symmetry.space_group_name_H-M   'P 1'
#
loop_
_entity.id
_entity.type
_entity.pdbx_description
1 polymer ?
#
loop_
_entity_poly.entity_id
_entity_poly.type
_entity_poly.pdbx_seq_one_letter_code
_entity_poly.pdbx_strand_id
1 'polypeptide(L)'
;MRLLGRMPLCGALQISLSLSSSLLNEAKNEKYKDLRALLQLLSNLCSKDLVDFSSDNSDVPATDISQVVYFGLHIISPLISLDLLKYPKLCRDYFSLLSHLLEVYPETVAKLNHEAFAQVLRTLDFGLHHQDTEVVDMCLKALKSLASYHLKEIGSGKIGLGSQVITRKDASDSEAVQEGILSGFLKSLLQLLLFEDYSPDLVGNAADALFPLILCDQGLYQKLATELIERQENPIFKSRIVNALHSLTSANQLSSVLDRINSQRFRKNLHNFLIEVRGFLRTV
;
A
#
# COMPACT_ATOMS: atom_id res chain seq x y z
N MET A 1 -48.37 -47.08 34.94
CA MET A 1 -49.06 -45.78 34.90
C MET A 1 -48.01 -44.69 34.81
N ARG A 2 -48.02 -43.92 33.69
CA ARG A 2 -47.35 -42.60 33.44
C ARG A 2 -45.80 -42.60 33.39
N LEU A 3 -45.15 -42.51 32.22
CA LEU A 3 -44.93 -41.31 31.35
C LEU A 3 -44.43 -40.07 32.10
N LEU A 4 -43.12 -39.83 32.02
CA LEU A 4 -42.37 -38.56 32.17
C LEU A 4 -40.96 -38.89 31.69
N GLY A 5 -40.45 -38.48 30.53
CA GLY A 5 -40.44 -37.14 29.98
C GLY A 5 -38.98 -36.79 29.72
N ARG A 6 -38.36 -37.37 28.68
CA ARG A 6 -37.01 -37.00 28.20
C ARG A 6 -37.06 -35.52 27.82
N MET A 7 -36.46 -34.65 28.63
CA MET A 7 -36.40 -33.22 28.37
C MET A 7 -35.41 -32.86 27.24
N PRO A 8 -35.68 -31.80 26.46
CA PRO A 8 -34.99 -31.44 25.23
C PRO A 8 -33.88 -30.40 25.48
N LEU A 9 -32.85 -30.76 26.25
CA LEU A 9 -31.80 -29.78 26.63
C LEU A 9 -30.78 -29.51 25.51
N CYS A 10 -30.61 -30.42 24.56
CA CYS A 10 -29.67 -30.22 23.44
C CYS A 10 -30.19 -29.22 22.39
N GLY A 11 -31.51 -29.14 22.19
CA GLY A 11 -32.10 -28.23 21.21
C GLY A 11 -32.03 -26.76 21.63
N ALA A 12 -32.28 -26.45 22.90
CA ALA A 12 -32.27 -25.08 23.40
C ALA A 12 -30.87 -24.42 23.32
N LEU A 13 -29.82 -25.18 23.64
CA LEU A 13 -28.42 -24.73 23.55
C LEU A 13 -27.98 -24.48 22.10
N GLN A 14 -28.42 -25.34 21.18
CA GLN A 14 -28.11 -25.22 19.76
C GLN A 14 -28.88 -24.05 19.13
N ILE A 15 -30.13 -23.82 19.54
CA ILE A 15 -30.93 -22.67 19.15
C ILE A 15 -30.31 -21.37 19.69
N SER A 16 -29.89 -21.32 20.97
CA SER A 16 -29.23 -20.12 21.51
C SER A 16 -27.92 -19.80 20.80
N LEU A 17 -27.12 -20.80 20.45
CA LEU A 17 -25.88 -20.62 19.69
C LEU A 17 -26.17 -20.10 18.27
N SER A 18 -27.16 -20.68 17.60
CA SER A 18 -27.57 -20.23 16.26
C SER A 18 -28.13 -18.81 16.26
N LEU A 19 -28.94 -18.44 17.27
CA LEU A 19 -29.49 -17.09 17.42
C LEU A 19 -28.40 -16.07 17.72
N SER A 20 -27.47 -16.38 18.64
CA SER A 20 -26.31 -15.53 18.91
C SER A 20 -25.44 -15.35 17.65
N SER A 21 -25.24 -16.40 16.85
CA SER A 21 -24.50 -16.31 15.59
C SER A 21 -25.22 -15.46 14.53
N SER A 22 -26.56 -15.54 14.48
CA SER A 22 -27.40 -14.74 13.58
C SER A 22 -27.35 -13.26 13.94
N LEU A 23 -27.50 -12.92 15.22
CA LEU A 23 -27.44 -11.53 15.70
C LEU A 23 -26.05 -10.91 15.49
N LEU A 24 -24.98 -11.69 15.70
CA LEU A 24 -23.61 -11.26 15.39
C LEU A 24 -23.41 -10.98 13.90
N ASN A 25 -23.99 -11.81 13.02
CA ASN A 25 -23.92 -11.60 11.57
C ASN A 25 -24.73 -10.38 11.12
N GLU A 26 -25.90 -10.15 11.71
CA GLU A 26 -26.74 -8.99 11.45
C GLU A 26 -26.02 -7.70 11.86
N ALA A 27 -25.46 -7.66 13.07
CA ALA A 27 -24.66 -6.52 13.54
C ALA A 27 -23.42 -6.27 12.67
N LYS A 28 -22.75 -7.32 12.17
CA LYS A 28 -21.63 -7.18 11.21
C LYS A 28 -22.11 -6.58 9.88
N ASN A 29 -23.29 -6.98 9.40
CA ASN A 29 -23.86 -6.49 8.15
C ASN A 29 -24.30 -5.02 8.25
N GLU A 30 -24.89 -4.61 9.37
CA GLU A 30 -25.20 -3.20 9.63
C GLU A 30 -23.92 -2.35 9.67
N LYS A 31 -22.91 -2.77 10.46
CA LYS A 31 -21.60 -2.09 10.49
C LYS A 31 -20.96 -1.98 9.10
N TYR A 32 -21.03 -3.03 8.30
CA TYR A 32 -20.54 -3.01 6.91
C TYR A 32 -21.26 -1.95 6.07
N LYS A 33 -22.59 -1.85 6.17
CA LYS A 33 -23.39 -0.85 5.42
C LYS A 33 -23.05 0.57 5.86
N ASP A 34 -22.95 0.80 7.17
CA ASP A 34 -22.66 2.11 7.74
C ASP A 34 -21.26 2.59 7.34
N LEU A 35 -20.25 1.73 7.50
CA LEU A 35 -18.87 2.06 7.11
C LEU A 35 -18.75 2.33 5.61
N ARG A 36 -19.49 1.57 4.80
CA ARG A 36 -19.53 1.82 3.35
C ARG A 36 -20.17 3.17 3.02
N ALA A 37 -21.27 3.52 3.68
CA ALA A 37 -21.91 4.83 3.50
C ALA A 37 -20.98 5.97 3.93
N LEU A 38 -20.24 5.81 5.03
CA LEU A 38 -19.24 6.78 5.48
C LEU A 38 -18.08 6.93 4.48
N LEU A 39 -17.55 5.82 3.94
CA LEU A 39 -16.52 5.87 2.90
C LEU A 39 -17.02 6.60 1.65
N GLN A 40 -18.24 6.30 1.21
CA GLN A 40 -18.85 6.98 0.06
C GLN A 40 -19.06 8.47 0.33
N LEU A 41 -19.46 8.85 1.54
CA LEU A 41 -19.57 10.25 1.94
C LEU A 41 -18.22 10.97 1.83
N LEU A 42 -17.15 10.37 2.38
CA LEU A 42 -15.79 10.91 2.30
C LEU A 42 -15.30 11.03 0.85
N SER A 43 -15.51 10.00 0.03
CA SER A 43 -15.16 10.04 -1.41
C SER A 43 -15.92 11.15 -2.16
N ASN A 44 -17.19 11.37 -1.84
CA ASN A 44 -17.98 12.45 -2.43
C ASN A 44 -17.52 13.83 -1.97
N LEU A 45 -17.02 13.97 -0.74
CA LEU A 45 -16.43 15.22 -0.25
C LEU A 45 -15.13 15.55 -1.01
N CYS A 46 -14.23 14.57 -1.20
CA CYS A 46 -13.05 14.74 -2.05
C CYS A 46 -13.41 15.14 -3.48
N SER A 47 -14.41 14.49 -4.06
CA SER A 47 -14.80 14.76 -5.46
C SER A 47 -15.40 16.15 -5.64
N LYS A 48 -16.04 16.71 -4.60
CA LYS A 48 -16.62 18.06 -4.66
C LYS A 48 -15.56 19.16 -4.57
N ASP A 49 -14.52 18.99 -3.76
CA ASP A 49 -13.39 19.93 -3.66
C ASP A 49 -12.71 20.15 -5.03
N LEU A 50 -12.55 19.08 -5.81
CA LEU A 50 -11.99 19.15 -7.17
C LEU A 50 -12.88 19.91 -8.18
N VAL A 51 -14.17 20.09 -7.88
CA VAL A 51 -15.18 20.73 -8.75
C VAL A 51 -15.57 22.11 -8.24
N ASP A 52 -15.14 22.49 -7.03
CA ASP A 52 -15.52 23.76 -6.42
C ASP A 52 -14.67 24.92 -6.98
N PHE A 53 -15.11 25.44 -8.12
CA PHE A 53 -14.62 26.68 -8.72
C PHE A 53 -15.14 27.94 -7.99
N SER A 54 -15.75 27.83 -6.80
CA SER A 54 -16.17 29.01 -6.03
C SER A 54 -14.96 29.66 -5.35
N SER A 55 -14.31 30.55 -6.09
CA SER A 55 -13.50 31.61 -5.50
C SER A 55 -14.42 32.65 -4.85
N ASP A 56 -15.14 32.28 -3.79
CA ASP A 56 -15.91 33.25 -3.03
C ASP A 56 -15.03 33.87 -1.94
N ASN A 57 -14.61 35.09 -2.25
CA ASN A 57 -13.95 36.04 -1.37
C ASN A 57 -14.66 36.15 -0.02
N SER A 58 -14.22 35.36 0.96
CA SER A 58 -14.61 35.55 2.35
C SER A 58 -13.40 35.32 3.24
N ASP A 59 -13.16 36.24 4.17
CA ASP A 59 -12.07 36.24 5.18
C ASP A 59 -12.19 35.10 6.22
N VAL A 60 -12.85 34.00 5.86
CA VAL A 60 -12.97 32.79 6.68
C VAL A 60 -11.80 31.88 6.28
N PRO A 61 -11.02 31.33 7.23
CA PRO A 61 -10.00 30.36 6.89
C PRO A 61 -10.67 29.20 6.13
N ALA A 62 -10.33 29.07 4.85
CA ALA A 62 -10.85 28.01 4.00
C ALA A 62 -10.61 26.67 4.71
N THR A 63 -11.67 25.92 5.00
CA THR A 63 -11.54 24.61 5.61
C THR A 63 -10.88 23.70 4.58
N ASP A 64 -9.67 23.23 4.89
CA ASP A 64 -8.94 22.31 4.02
C ASP A 64 -9.68 20.97 3.96
N ILE A 65 -10.43 20.73 2.88
CA ILE A 65 -11.26 19.53 2.71
C ILE A 65 -10.40 18.27 2.78
N SER A 66 -9.15 18.33 2.31
CA SER A 66 -8.23 17.19 2.39
C SER A 66 -8.00 16.79 3.85
N GLN A 67 -7.80 17.74 4.77
CA GLN A 67 -7.64 17.46 6.20
C GLN A 67 -8.89 16.85 6.81
N VAL A 68 -10.07 17.36 6.45
CA VAL A 68 -11.36 16.80 6.91
C VAL A 68 -11.50 15.35 6.47
N VAL A 69 -11.15 15.04 5.22
CA VAL A 69 -11.27 13.68 4.71
C VAL A 69 -10.22 12.75 5.31
N TYR A 70 -8.97 13.19 5.48
CA TYR A 70 -7.95 12.41 6.19
C TYR A 70 -8.34 12.14 7.65
N PHE A 71 -8.90 13.14 8.34
CA PHE A 71 -9.39 12.99 9.70
C PHE A 71 -10.57 12.01 9.77
N GLY A 72 -11.53 12.12 8.85
CA GLY A 72 -12.61 11.16 8.71
C GLY A 72 -12.10 9.74 8.45
N LEU A 73 -11.11 9.59 7.56
CA LEU A 73 -10.47 8.31 7.26
C LEU A 73 -9.76 7.73 8.49
N HIS A 74 -9.09 8.58 9.28
CA HIS A 74 -8.42 8.18 10.51
C HIS A 74 -9.41 7.67 11.57
N ILE A 75 -10.59 8.28 11.68
CA ILE A 75 -11.67 7.82 12.57
C ILE A 75 -12.25 6.47 12.14
N ILE A 76 -12.49 6.27 10.83
CA ILE A 76 -13.11 5.03 10.34
C ILE A 76 -12.12 3.87 10.22
N SER A 77 -10.83 4.12 9.99
CA SER A 77 -9.81 3.09 9.81
C SER A 77 -9.79 2.04 10.94
N PRO A 78 -9.79 2.40 12.24
CA PRO A 78 -9.82 1.40 13.32
C PRO A 78 -11.15 0.63 13.40
N LEU A 79 -12.24 1.14 12.81
CA LEU A 79 -13.53 0.45 12.75
C LEU A 79 -13.56 -0.61 11.65
N ILE A 80 -12.71 -0.48 10.62
CA ILE A 80 -12.57 -1.42 9.52
C ILE A 80 -11.64 -2.56 9.95
N SER A 81 -12.21 -3.56 10.63
CA SER A 81 -11.47 -4.77 11.01
C SER A 81 -11.08 -5.63 9.79
N LEU A 82 -10.07 -6.50 9.96
CA LEU A 82 -9.67 -7.49 8.94
C LEU A 82 -10.83 -8.40 8.51
N ASP A 83 -11.75 -8.72 9.43
CA ASP A 83 -12.96 -9.49 9.10
C ASP A 83 -13.90 -8.73 8.17
N LEU A 84 -13.97 -7.40 8.28
CA LEU A 84 -14.78 -6.55 7.42
C LEU A 84 -14.12 -6.33 6.05
N LEU A 85 -12.79 -6.38 5.95
CA LEU A 85 -12.09 -6.33 4.66
C LEU A 85 -12.33 -7.58 3.80
N LYS A 86 -12.86 -8.67 4.37
CA LYS A 86 -13.34 -9.83 3.60
C LYS A 86 -14.53 -9.48 2.69
N TYR A 87 -15.24 -8.38 2.94
CA TYR A 87 -16.29 -7.89 2.06
C TYR A 87 -15.66 -7.06 0.92
N PRO A 88 -15.64 -7.56 -0.33
CA PRO A 88 -14.81 -6.97 -1.40
C PRO A 88 -15.19 -5.52 -1.72
N LYS A 89 -16.49 -5.18 -1.65
CA LYS A 89 -16.97 -3.81 -1.91
C LYS A 89 -16.42 -2.82 -0.88
N LEU A 90 -16.43 -3.18 0.41
CA LEU A 90 -15.89 -2.32 1.46
C LEU A 90 -14.38 -2.17 1.33
N CYS A 91 -13.68 -3.27 1.07
CA CYS A 91 -12.23 -3.26 0.87
C CYS A 91 -11.85 -2.34 -0.30
N ARG A 92 -12.51 -2.49 -1.46
CA ARG A 92 -12.29 -1.64 -2.63
C ARG A 92 -12.63 -0.18 -2.38
N ASP A 93 -13.77 0.11 -1.74
CA ASP A 93 -14.16 1.49 -1.41
C ASP A 93 -13.13 2.16 -0.47
N TYR A 94 -12.60 1.41 0.49
CA TYR A 94 -11.57 1.88 1.43
C TYR A 94 -10.23 2.17 0.72
N PHE A 95 -9.72 1.20 -0.05
CA PHE A 95 -8.46 1.37 -0.78
C PHE A 95 -8.56 2.39 -1.92
N SER A 96 -9.74 2.51 -2.55
CA SER A 96 -9.97 3.52 -3.58
C SER A 96 -9.91 4.93 -3.01
N LEU A 97 -10.55 5.17 -1.86
CA LEU A 97 -10.46 6.46 -1.17
C LEU A 97 -9.02 6.75 -0.73
N LEU A 98 -8.35 5.78 -0.12
CA LEU A 98 -6.97 5.94 0.34
C LEU A 98 -6.02 6.26 -0.82
N SER A 99 -6.08 5.50 -1.92
CA SER A 99 -5.28 5.75 -3.12
C SER A 99 -5.51 7.14 -3.67
N HIS A 100 -6.78 7.53 -3.81
CA HIS A 100 -7.16 8.84 -4.32
C HIS A 100 -6.59 9.99 -3.45
N LEU A 101 -6.70 9.88 -2.13
CA LEU A 101 -6.16 10.88 -1.21
C LEU A 101 -4.63 11.00 -1.31
N LEU A 102 -3.92 9.89 -1.46
CA LEU A 102 -2.46 9.86 -1.60
C LEU A 102 -1.99 10.35 -2.96
N GLU A 103 -2.80 10.19 -4.00
CA GLU A 103 -2.55 10.69 -5.36
C GLU A 103 -2.81 12.19 -5.49
N VAL A 104 -3.89 12.69 -4.89
CA VAL A 104 -4.33 14.08 -5.06
C VAL A 104 -3.73 15.01 -4.00
N TYR A 105 -3.61 14.57 -2.74
CA TYR A 105 -3.19 15.40 -1.61
C TYR A 105 -2.00 14.80 -0.83
N PRO A 106 -0.88 14.45 -1.47
CA PRO A 106 0.29 13.87 -0.79
C PRO A 106 0.91 14.82 0.24
N GLU A 107 0.78 16.14 0.08
CA GLU A 107 1.25 17.14 1.04
C GLU A 107 0.50 17.10 2.37
N THR A 108 -0.77 16.71 2.37
CA THR A 108 -1.56 16.58 3.60
C THR A 108 -1.07 15.38 4.41
N VAL A 109 -0.60 14.33 3.74
CA VAL A 109 0.00 13.14 4.36
C VAL A 109 1.27 13.50 5.13
N ALA A 110 2.12 14.35 4.55
CA ALA A 110 3.36 14.80 5.18
C ALA A 110 3.11 15.55 6.51
N LYS A 111 1.93 16.19 6.64
CA LYS A 111 1.51 16.96 7.82
C LYS A 111 0.80 16.11 8.88
N LEU A 112 0.50 14.83 8.61
CA LEU A 112 -0.14 13.95 9.58
C LEU A 112 0.74 13.75 10.81
N ASN A 113 0.11 13.42 11.94
CA ASN A 113 0.85 12.93 13.09
C ASN A 113 1.44 11.53 12.80
N HIS A 114 2.42 11.13 13.63
CA HIS A 114 3.16 9.87 13.43
C HIS A 114 2.24 8.64 13.41
N GLU A 115 1.21 8.61 14.26
CA GLU A 115 0.28 7.48 14.37
C GLU A 115 -0.61 7.32 13.13
N ALA A 116 -1.24 8.40 12.67
CA ALA A 116 -2.09 8.40 11.48
C ALA A 116 -1.27 8.07 10.22
N PHE A 117 -0.07 8.63 10.13
CA PHE A 117 0.86 8.32 9.05
C PHE A 117 1.27 6.83 9.08
N ALA A 118 1.69 6.30 10.23
CA ALA A 118 2.03 4.88 10.37
C ALA A 118 0.85 3.95 10.07
N GLN A 119 -0.38 4.35 10.38
CA GLN A 119 -1.59 3.61 10.01
C GLN A 119 -1.77 3.54 8.49
N VAL A 120 -1.59 4.66 7.78
CA VAL A 120 -1.65 4.69 6.30
C VAL A 120 -0.63 3.71 5.70
N LEU A 121 0.61 3.71 6.20
CA LEU A 121 1.63 2.80 5.69
C LEU A 121 1.31 1.33 5.95
N ARG A 122 0.82 0.99 7.16
CA ARG A 122 0.39 -0.38 7.47
C ARG A 122 -0.75 -0.84 6.57
N THR A 123 -1.68 0.06 6.24
CA THR A 123 -2.75 -0.23 5.29
C THR A 123 -2.21 -0.48 3.88
N LEU A 124 -1.26 0.33 3.41
CA LEU A 124 -0.64 0.14 2.10
C LEU A 124 0.16 -1.16 2.02
N ASP A 125 0.91 -1.50 3.07
CA ASP A 125 1.68 -2.75 3.16
C ASP A 125 0.73 -3.97 3.14
N PHE A 126 -0.38 -3.91 3.88
CA PHE A 126 -1.43 -4.93 3.82
C PHE A 126 -2.04 -5.05 2.42
N GLY A 127 -2.35 -3.92 1.77
CA GLY A 127 -2.97 -3.89 0.45
C GLY A 127 -2.05 -4.36 -0.68
N LEU A 128 -0.73 -4.16 -0.55
CA LEU A 128 0.26 -4.58 -1.53
C LEU A 128 0.35 -6.11 -1.66
N HIS A 129 0.07 -6.85 -0.58
CA HIS A 129 0.07 -8.32 -0.54
C HIS A 129 -1.36 -8.90 -0.59
N HIS A 130 -2.35 -8.11 -1.01
CA HIS A 130 -3.74 -8.53 -1.05
C HIS A 130 -4.03 -9.43 -2.25
N GLN A 131 -4.98 -10.36 -2.12
CA GLN A 131 -5.34 -11.31 -3.18
C GLN A 131 -6.10 -10.64 -4.35
N ASP A 132 -6.82 -9.55 -4.06
CA ASP A 132 -7.51 -8.76 -5.08
C ASP A 132 -6.52 -7.85 -5.81
N THR A 133 -6.29 -8.11 -7.10
CA THR A 133 -5.35 -7.34 -7.92
C THR A 133 -5.73 -5.87 -8.06
N GLU A 134 -7.02 -5.52 -7.97
CA GLU A 134 -7.44 -4.12 -7.98
C GLU A 134 -6.96 -3.37 -6.74
N VAL A 135 -6.92 -4.03 -5.58
CA VAL A 135 -6.42 -3.45 -4.32
C VAL A 135 -4.90 -3.24 -4.41
N VAL A 136 -4.18 -4.24 -4.94
CA VAL A 136 -2.74 -4.13 -5.18
C VAL A 136 -2.45 -2.97 -6.15
N ASP A 137 -3.22 -2.86 -7.23
CA ASP A 137 -3.11 -1.78 -8.21
C ASP A 137 -3.28 -0.38 -7.60
N MET A 138 -4.29 -0.20 -6.74
CA MET A 138 -4.50 1.03 -5.97
C MET A 138 -3.31 1.34 -5.06
N CYS A 139 -2.76 0.33 -4.36
CA CYS A 139 -1.60 0.52 -3.51
C CYS A 139 -0.34 0.92 -4.31
N LEU A 140 -0.14 0.34 -5.49
CA LEU A 140 0.98 0.70 -6.38
C LEU A 140 0.87 2.15 -6.87
N LYS A 141 -0.33 2.61 -7.25
CA LYS A 141 -0.58 4.00 -7.63
C LYS A 141 -0.32 4.97 -6.47
N ALA A 142 -0.80 4.63 -5.29
CA ALA A 142 -0.54 5.38 -4.07
C ALA A 142 0.96 5.49 -3.75
N LEU A 143 1.69 4.36 -3.81
CA LEU A 143 3.13 4.32 -3.55
C LEU A 143 3.93 5.13 -4.58
N LYS A 144 3.56 5.03 -5.86
CA LYS A 144 4.11 5.89 -6.92
C LYS A 144 3.96 7.36 -6.55
N SER A 145 2.75 7.78 -6.15
CA SER A 145 2.48 9.18 -5.79
C SER A 145 3.35 9.64 -4.62
N LEU A 146 3.37 8.86 -3.53
CA LEU A 146 4.15 9.17 -2.33
C LEU A 146 5.65 9.29 -2.62
N ALA A 147 6.21 8.33 -3.36
CA ALA A 147 7.62 8.34 -3.71
C ALA A 147 7.97 9.52 -4.64
N SER A 148 7.10 9.80 -5.61
CA SER A 148 7.26 10.94 -6.53
C SER A 148 7.20 12.28 -5.78
N TYR A 149 6.25 12.42 -4.85
CA TYR A 149 6.12 13.60 -4.01
C TYR A 149 7.37 13.80 -3.14
N HIS A 150 7.86 12.73 -2.49
CA HIS A 150 9.07 12.81 -1.67
C HIS A 150 10.28 13.28 -2.47
N LEU A 151 10.52 12.73 -3.66
CA LEU A 151 11.61 13.15 -4.53
C LEU A 151 11.50 14.61 -4.98
N LYS A 152 10.28 15.04 -5.30
CA LYS A 152 10.01 16.43 -5.70
C LYS A 152 10.32 17.41 -4.57
N GLU A 153 9.92 17.08 -3.34
CA GLU A 153 10.17 17.92 -2.18
C GLU A 153 11.66 17.96 -1.82
N ILE A 154 12.35 16.81 -1.84
CA ILE A 154 13.82 16.76 -1.65
C ILE A 154 14.53 17.58 -2.72
N GLY A 155 14.15 17.44 -4.00
CA GLY A 155 14.72 18.21 -5.10
C GLY A 155 14.49 19.72 -4.97
N SER A 156 13.47 20.12 -4.20
CA SER A 156 13.16 21.51 -3.87
C SER A 156 13.85 22.00 -2.58
N GLY A 157 14.74 21.18 -1.98
CA GLY A 157 15.46 21.51 -0.75
C GLY A 157 14.67 21.32 0.55
N LYS A 158 13.52 20.63 0.50
CA LYS A 158 12.70 20.33 1.67
C LYS A 158 12.96 18.90 2.17
N ILE A 159 12.50 18.59 3.38
CA ILE A 159 12.68 17.27 4.01
C ILE A 159 11.75 16.20 3.38
N GLY A 160 10.73 16.62 2.62
CA GLY A 160 9.71 15.74 2.04
C GLY A 160 8.95 14.96 3.11
N LEU A 161 8.76 13.65 2.90
CA LEU A 161 8.20 12.73 3.90
C LEU A 161 9.17 12.42 5.07
N GLY A 162 10.42 12.90 5.04
CA GLY A 162 11.46 12.53 6.01
C GLY A 162 11.30 13.12 7.42
N SER A 163 10.34 14.03 7.65
CA SER A 163 9.94 14.42 9.01
C SER A 163 9.26 13.26 9.74
N GLN A 164 8.71 12.32 8.97
CA GLN A 164 8.16 11.07 9.45
C GLN A 164 9.31 10.04 9.39
N VAL A 165 9.85 9.63 10.53
CA VAL A 165 10.87 8.56 10.59
C VAL A 165 10.23 7.36 11.28
N ILE A 166 10.39 6.17 10.70
CA ILE A 166 10.06 4.93 11.40
C ILE A 166 11.31 4.52 12.16
N THR A 167 11.30 4.66 13.48
CA THR A 167 12.32 4.03 14.32
C THR A 167 11.97 2.55 14.46
N ARG A 168 12.64 1.68 13.70
CA ARG A 168 12.63 0.24 14.00
C ARG A 168 13.67 -0.02 15.08
N LYS A 169 13.22 -0.58 16.21
CA LYS A 169 14.09 -1.09 17.26
C LYS A 169 14.07 -2.60 17.14
N ASP A 170 15.05 -3.17 16.44
CA ASP A 170 15.22 -4.61 16.42
C ASP A 170 15.63 -5.08 17.83
N ALA A 171 15.01 -6.16 18.30
CA ALA A 171 15.15 -6.63 19.68
C ALA A 171 16.53 -7.26 20.00
N SER A 172 17.49 -7.20 19.08
CA SER A 172 18.75 -7.95 19.20
C SER A 172 20.06 -7.20 18.91
N ASP A 173 20.07 -5.95 18.45
CA ASP A 173 21.33 -5.20 18.28
C ASP A 173 21.18 -3.70 18.56
N SER A 174 22.22 -3.12 19.17
CA SER A 174 22.21 -1.83 19.86
C SER A 174 22.29 -0.60 18.95
N GLU A 175 21.81 -0.67 17.71
CA GLU A 175 21.76 0.45 16.78
C GLU A 175 20.37 0.55 16.15
N ALA A 176 19.63 1.61 16.48
CA ALA A 176 18.35 1.90 15.84
C ALA A 176 18.62 2.27 14.38
N VAL A 177 18.39 1.33 13.45
CA VAL A 177 18.51 1.61 12.03
C VAL A 177 17.35 2.52 11.63
N GLN A 178 17.67 3.76 11.27
CA GLN A 178 16.72 4.68 10.67
C GLN A 178 16.57 4.30 9.20
N GLU A 179 15.65 3.38 8.90
CA GLU A 179 15.24 3.12 7.52
C GLU A 179 14.20 4.17 7.10
N GLY A 180 14.38 4.73 5.90
CA GLY A 180 13.36 5.56 5.28
C GLY A 180 12.05 4.77 5.12
N ILE A 181 10.91 5.41 5.28
CA ILE A 181 9.59 4.79 5.12
C ILE A 181 9.45 4.08 3.76
N LEU A 182 9.95 4.73 2.71
CA LEU A 182 9.89 4.23 1.34
C LEU A 182 10.85 3.06 1.10
N SER A 183 11.91 2.96 1.89
CA SER A 183 12.89 1.87 1.85
C SER A 183 12.23 0.52 2.17
N GLY A 184 11.27 0.50 3.11
CA GLY A 184 10.47 -0.69 3.40
C GLY A 184 9.63 -1.16 2.21
N PHE A 185 8.99 -0.22 1.50
CA PHE A 185 8.20 -0.54 0.30
C PHE A 185 9.06 -0.92 -0.89
N LEU A 186 10.27 -0.38 -1.04
CA LEU A 186 11.23 -0.83 -2.04
C LEU A 186 11.53 -2.32 -1.86
N LYS A 187 11.83 -2.74 -0.62
CA LYS A 187 12.10 -4.15 -0.29
C LYS A 187 10.89 -5.03 -0.56
N SER A 188 9.72 -4.65 -0.07
CA SER A 188 8.48 -5.41 -0.25
C SER A 188 8.09 -5.53 -1.73
N LEU A 189 8.19 -4.46 -2.52
CA LEU A 189 7.85 -4.49 -3.93
C LEU A 189 8.82 -5.34 -4.76
N LEU A 190 10.12 -5.30 -4.44
CA LEU A 190 11.09 -6.22 -5.06
C LEU A 190 10.79 -7.68 -4.69
N GLN A 191 10.42 -7.95 -3.43
CA GLN A 191 10.05 -9.29 -2.99
C GLN A 191 8.81 -9.80 -3.75
N LEU A 192 7.75 -8.99 -3.84
CA LEU A 192 6.55 -9.28 -4.63
C LEU A 192 6.92 -9.64 -6.08
N LEU A 193 7.72 -8.78 -6.73
CA LEU A 193 8.06 -8.94 -8.15
C LEU A 193 8.97 -10.15 -8.45
N LEU A 194 9.90 -10.47 -7.55
CA LEU A 194 10.87 -11.54 -7.78
C LEU A 194 10.33 -12.90 -7.36
N PHE A 195 9.64 -12.98 -6.22
CA PHE A 195 9.38 -14.25 -5.53
C PHE A 195 7.90 -14.63 -5.44
N GLU A 196 6.96 -13.68 -5.47
CA GLU A 196 5.54 -13.96 -5.21
C GLU A 196 4.67 -14.09 -6.48
N ASP A 197 3.61 -14.90 -6.43
CA ASP A 197 2.69 -15.01 -7.55
C ASP A 197 1.78 -13.78 -7.68
N TYR A 198 1.78 -13.16 -8.86
CA TYR A 198 1.00 -11.96 -9.15
C TYR A 198 0.53 -11.94 -10.61
N SER A 199 -0.51 -11.15 -10.90
CA SER A 199 -1.00 -10.94 -12.27
C SER A 199 0.00 -10.12 -13.10
N PRO A 200 0.38 -10.56 -14.33
CA PRO A 200 1.29 -9.82 -15.19
C PRO A 200 0.83 -8.38 -15.50
N ASP A 201 -0.47 -8.11 -15.39
CA ASP A 201 -1.05 -6.77 -15.59
C ASP A 201 -0.50 -5.76 -14.57
N LEU A 202 -0.09 -6.22 -13.38
CA LEU A 202 0.46 -5.38 -12.32
C LEU A 202 1.88 -4.88 -12.62
N VAL A 203 2.63 -5.54 -13.53
CA VAL A 203 4.04 -5.19 -13.81
C VAL A 203 4.20 -3.73 -14.23
N GLY A 204 3.22 -3.20 -14.96
CA GLY A 204 3.25 -1.80 -15.38
C GLY A 204 3.22 -0.83 -14.22
N ASN A 205 2.25 -0.98 -13.33
CA ASN A 205 2.06 -0.09 -12.18
C ASN A 205 3.11 -0.35 -11.10
N ALA A 206 3.59 -1.58 -10.99
CA ALA A 206 4.73 -1.94 -10.15
C ALA A 206 6.01 -1.26 -10.64
N ALA A 207 6.26 -1.19 -11.96
CA ALA A 207 7.38 -0.45 -12.50
C ALA A 207 7.30 1.05 -12.17
N ASP A 208 6.12 1.63 -12.36
CA ASP A 208 5.87 3.04 -12.10
C ASP A 208 6.05 3.40 -10.61
N ALA A 209 5.77 2.46 -9.69
CA ALA A 209 6.01 2.63 -8.26
C ALA A 209 7.48 2.35 -7.87
N LEU A 210 8.08 1.30 -8.45
CA LEU A 210 9.43 0.86 -8.12
C LEU A 210 10.49 1.88 -8.56
N PHE A 211 10.31 2.53 -9.71
CA PHE A 211 11.28 3.50 -10.22
C PHE A 211 11.55 4.66 -9.24
N PRO A 212 10.54 5.45 -8.80
CA PRO A 212 10.78 6.49 -7.82
C PRO A 212 11.26 5.93 -6.47
N LEU A 213 10.82 4.74 -6.05
CA LEU A 213 11.32 4.11 -4.82
C LEU A 213 12.83 3.82 -4.88
N ILE A 214 13.35 3.34 -6.01
CA ILE A 214 14.79 3.15 -6.24
C ILE A 214 15.52 4.49 -6.20
N LEU A 215 14.94 5.54 -6.80
CA LEU A 215 15.56 6.87 -6.79
C LEU A 215 15.61 7.48 -5.39
N CYS A 216 14.62 7.20 -4.53
CA CYS A 216 14.60 7.63 -3.13
C CYS A 216 15.74 7.00 -2.30
N ASP A 217 16.08 5.75 -2.56
CA ASP A 217 17.09 5.01 -1.80
C ASP A 217 17.91 4.08 -2.69
N GLN A 218 18.81 4.70 -3.46
CA GLN A 218 19.72 3.97 -4.35
C GLN A 218 20.68 3.07 -3.55
N GLY A 219 21.05 3.47 -2.34
CA GLY A 219 21.93 2.70 -1.45
C GLY A 219 21.29 1.37 -1.05
N LEU A 220 20.04 1.40 -0.59
CA LEU A 220 19.31 0.18 -0.27
C LEU A 220 19.10 -0.69 -1.51
N TYR A 221 18.74 -0.11 -2.65
CA TYR A 221 18.61 -0.89 -3.90
C TYR A 221 19.91 -1.65 -4.22
N GLN A 222 21.07 -0.99 -4.15
CA GLN A 222 22.37 -1.63 -4.39
C GLN A 222 22.69 -2.73 -3.37
N LYS A 223 22.33 -2.52 -2.09
CA LYS A 223 22.47 -3.53 -1.05
C LYS A 223 21.60 -4.76 -1.35
N LEU A 224 20.32 -4.58 -1.65
CA LEU A 224 19.40 -5.66 -2.00
C LEU A 224 19.82 -6.41 -3.28
N ALA A 225 20.31 -5.67 -4.28
CA ALA A 225 20.90 -6.23 -5.48
C ALA A 225 22.11 -7.13 -5.17
N THR A 226 23.01 -6.66 -4.31
CA THR A 226 24.19 -7.42 -3.88
C THR A 226 23.80 -8.66 -3.09
N GLU A 227 22.88 -8.54 -2.13
CA GLU A 227 22.35 -9.68 -1.37
C GLU A 227 21.72 -10.74 -2.30
N LEU A 228 20.97 -10.31 -3.33
CA LEU A 228 20.38 -11.21 -4.32
C LEU A 228 21.46 -11.95 -5.14
N ILE A 229 22.53 -11.26 -5.51
CA ILE A 229 23.67 -11.83 -6.26
C ILE A 229 24.45 -12.83 -5.39
N GLU A 230 24.66 -12.52 -4.11
CA GLU A 230 25.42 -13.35 -3.18
C GLU A 230 24.68 -14.63 -2.78
N ARG A 231 23.35 -14.58 -2.70
CA ARG A 231 22.52 -15.76 -2.45
C ARG A 231 22.57 -16.79 -3.58
N GLN A 232 23.05 -16.42 -4.77
CA GLN A 232 23.07 -17.32 -5.92
C GLN A 232 24.38 -18.12 -5.99
N GLU A 233 24.29 -19.43 -5.76
CA GLU A 233 25.45 -20.34 -5.79
C GLU A 233 25.92 -20.63 -7.22
N ASN A 234 24.99 -20.68 -8.19
CA ASN A 234 25.32 -20.99 -9.57
C ASN A 234 26.01 -19.78 -10.26
N PRO A 235 27.28 -19.88 -10.70
CA PRO A 235 28.02 -18.76 -11.28
C PRO A 235 27.40 -18.24 -12.58
N ILE A 236 26.72 -19.10 -13.35
CA ILE A 236 26.02 -18.71 -14.58
C ILE A 236 24.82 -17.84 -14.22
N PHE A 237 23.99 -18.27 -13.28
CA PHE A 237 22.85 -17.48 -12.84
C PHE A 237 23.27 -16.20 -12.12
N LYS A 238 24.37 -16.24 -11.35
CA LYS A 238 24.97 -15.06 -10.72
C LYS A 238 25.34 -14.00 -11.76
N SER A 239 26.04 -14.36 -12.83
CA SER A 239 26.38 -13.41 -13.91
C SER A 239 25.15 -12.90 -14.66
N ARG A 240 24.12 -13.73 -14.87
CA ARG A 240 22.84 -13.30 -15.45
C ARG A 240 22.12 -12.28 -14.58
N ILE A 241 22.04 -12.50 -13.26
CA ILE A 241 21.45 -11.56 -12.30
C ILE A 241 22.20 -10.22 -12.34
N VAL A 242 23.54 -10.24 -12.30
CA VAL A 242 24.38 -9.04 -12.36
C VAL A 242 24.06 -8.22 -13.62
N ASN A 243 24.07 -8.87 -14.79
CA ASN A 243 23.80 -8.21 -16.08
C ASN A 243 22.38 -7.66 -16.15
N ALA A 244 21.40 -8.41 -15.62
CA ALA A 244 20.00 -8.01 -15.62
C ALA A 244 19.74 -6.82 -14.67
N LEU A 245 20.31 -6.83 -13.46
CA LEU A 245 20.24 -5.72 -12.50
C LEU A 245 20.93 -4.46 -13.04
N HIS A 246 22.08 -4.61 -13.71
CA HIS A 246 22.73 -3.50 -14.38
C HIS A 246 21.82 -2.93 -15.49
N SER A 247 21.27 -3.80 -16.33
CA SER A 247 20.37 -3.39 -17.43
C SER A 247 19.09 -2.73 -16.92
N LEU A 248 18.58 -3.14 -15.75
CA LEU A 248 17.40 -2.55 -15.13
C LEU A 248 17.55 -1.03 -14.93
N THR A 249 18.72 -0.59 -14.46
CA THR A 249 18.99 0.81 -14.09
C THR A 249 19.80 1.60 -15.11
N SER A 250 20.42 0.98 -16.12
CA SER A 250 21.29 1.68 -17.09
C SER A 250 20.88 1.52 -18.56
N ALA A 251 20.01 0.55 -18.90
CA ALA A 251 19.62 0.35 -20.30
C ALA A 251 18.65 1.44 -20.80
N ASN A 252 18.52 1.54 -22.12
CA ASN A 252 17.61 2.46 -22.81
C ASN A 252 17.82 3.95 -22.48
N GLN A 253 19.04 4.35 -22.12
CA GLN A 253 19.39 5.73 -21.75
C GLN A 253 18.57 6.25 -20.57
N LEU A 254 18.25 5.37 -19.63
CA LEU A 254 17.58 5.74 -18.39
C LEU A 254 18.46 6.71 -17.59
N SER A 255 17.90 7.84 -17.16
CA SER A 255 18.55 8.75 -16.23
C SER A 255 17.84 8.72 -14.87
N SER A 256 18.46 9.35 -13.87
CA SER A 256 17.90 9.48 -12.51
C SER A 256 16.79 10.54 -12.40
N VAL A 257 16.32 11.09 -13.52
CA VAL A 257 15.25 12.08 -13.54
C VAL A 257 13.90 11.38 -13.58
N LEU A 258 13.01 11.76 -12.66
CA LEU A 258 11.65 11.26 -12.64
C LEU A 258 10.79 12.02 -13.66
N ASP A 259 10.71 11.49 -14.88
CA ASP A 259 9.82 11.97 -15.93
C ASP A 259 9.05 10.82 -16.62
N ARG A 260 8.11 11.18 -17.47
CA ARG A 260 7.27 10.22 -18.20
C ARG A 260 8.09 9.32 -19.12
N ILE A 261 9.17 9.83 -19.71
CA ILE A 261 10.00 9.10 -20.68
C ILE A 261 10.82 8.03 -19.94
N ASN A 262 11.49 8.40 -18.86
CA ASN A 262 12.25 7.50 -18.00
C ASN A 262 11.34 6.48 -17.31
N SER A 263 10.12 6.84 -16.92
CA SER A 263 9.15 5.87 -16.39
C SER A 263 8.82 4.79 -17.44
N GLN A 264 8.59 5.18 -18.70
CA GLN A 264 8.36 4.22 -19.80
C GLN A 264 9.59 3.35 -20.09
N ARG A 265 10.79 3.95 -20.08
CA ARG A 265 12.06 3.22 -20.26
C ARG A 265 12.27 2.20 -19.15
N PHE A 266 12.08 2.61 -17.89
CA PHE A 266 12.20 1.73 -16.74
C PHE A 266 11.19 0.59 -16.79
N ARG A 267 9.93 0.87 -17.17
CA ARG A 267 8.91 -0.19 -17.36
C ARG A 267 9.35 -1.26 -18.36
N LYS A 268 9.95 -0.84 -19.49
CA LYS A 268 10.53 -1.78 -20.47
C LYS A 268 11.70 -2.56 -19.88
N ASN A 269 12.60 -1.89 -19.16
CA ASN A 269 13.74 -2.52 -18.51
C ASN A 269 13.29 -3.57 -17.48
N LEU A 270 12.31 -3.24 -16.63
CA LEU A 270 11.77 -4.13 -15.61
C LEU A 270 11.09 -5.35 -16.21
N HIS A 271 10.30 -5.17 -17.28
CA HIS A 271 9.67 -6.28 -17.97
C HIS A 271 10.72 -7.30 -18.47
N ASN A 272 11.77 -6.82 -19.14
CA ASN A 272 12.86 -7.67 -19.62
C ASN A 272 13.62 -8.33 -18.46
N PHE A 273 13.90 -7.58 -17.39
CA PHE A 273 14.55 -8.10 -16.19
C PHE A 273 13.77 -9.27 -15.58
N LEU A 274 12.45 -9.14 -15.45
CA LEU A 274 11.59 -10.19 -14.87
C LEU A 274 11.54 -11.44 -15.75
N ILE A 275 11.50 -11.29 -17.09
CA ILE A 275 11.56 -12.43 -18.02
C ILE A 275 12.88 -13.19 -17.86
N GLU A 276 13.99 -12.48 -17.76
CA GLU A 276 15.31 -13.08 -17.67
C GLU A 276 15.53 -13.81 -16.35
N VAL A 277 15.15 -13.18 -15.23
CA VAL A 277 15.63 -13.56 -13.90
C VAL A 277 14.62 -14.42 -13.13
N ARG A 278 13.31 -14.17 -13.27
CA ARG A 278 12.28 -14.81 -12.43
C ARG A 278 12.20 -16.32 -12.64
N GLY A 279 12.49 -16.80 -13.85
CA GLY A 279 12.40 -18.23 -14.20
C GLY A 279 13.31 -19.12 -13.36
N PHE A 280 14.52 -18.66 -13.04
CA PHE A 280 15.49 -19.45 -12.25
C PHE A 280 15.58 -19.02 -10.79
N LEU A 281 15.12 -17.81 -10.42
CA LEU A 281 15.08 -17.39 -9.02
C LEU A 281 14.04 -18.14 -8.18
N ARG A 282 13.03 -18.75 -8.83
CA ARG A 282 11.95 -19.49 -8.16
C ARG A 282 12.18 -20.99 -8.05
N THR A 283 13.17 -21.49 -8.77
CA THR A 283 13.54 -22.91 -8.80
C THR A 283 14.65 -23.24 -7.82
N VAL A 284 15.24 -22.21 -7.19
CA VAL A 284 16.26 -22.29 -6.14
C VAL A 284 15.57 -21.99 -4.82
#